data_AF-A0A5E4C320-F1
#
_entry.id   AF-A0A5E4C320-F1
#
_cell.length_a   1.000
_cell.length_b   1.000
_cell.length_c   1.000
_cell.angle_alpha   90.00
_cell.angle_beta   90.00
_cell.angle_gamma   90.00
#
_symmetry.space_group_name_H-M   'P 1'
#
loop_
_entity.id
_entity.type
_entity.pdbx_description
1 polymer ?
#
loop_
_entity_poly.entity_id
_entity_poly.type
_entity_poly.pdbx_seq_one_letter_code
_entity_poly.pdbx_strand_id
1 'polypeptide(L)' 'VPSSPYGVKIIELSQTTAKLSFSKPDSHGGVPIHHYQVDVKEVASETWKIVRSHGVQ' A
#
# COMPACT_ATOMS: atom_id res chain seq x y z
N VAL A 1 -12.75 7.91 10.94
CA VAL A 1 -11.87 7.75 9.75
C VAL A 1 -10.78 6.74 10.10
N PRO A 2 -10.49 5.72 9.27
CA PRO A 2 -9.39 4.80 9.55
C PRO A 2 -8.07 5.58 9.54
N SER A 3 -7.16 5.25 10.46
CA SER A 3 -5.82 5.84 10.46
C SER A 3 -5.00 5.38 9.24
N SER A 4 -3.92 6.08 8.93
CA SER A 4 -3.00 5.67 7.87
C SER A 4 -2.36 4.31 8.21
N PRO A 5 -2.22 3.41 7.21
CA PRO A 5 -1.44 2.19 7.40
C PRO A 5 0.01 2.56 7.76
N TYR A 6 0.65 1.73 8.59
CA TYR A 6 2.00 1.98 9.08
C TYR A 6 2.97 0.90 8.64
N GLY A 7 4.27 1.23 8.69
CA GLY A 7 5.33 0.26 8.41
C GLY A 7 5.38 -0.21 6.96
N VAL A 8 5.13 0.68 5.99
CA VAL A 8 5.33 0.38 4.56
C VAL A 8 6.82 0.07 4.35
N LYS A 9 7.12 -1.17 3.97
CA LYS A 9 8.46 -1.64 3.70
C LYS A 9 8.50 -2.46 2.41
N ILE A 10 9.58 -2.33 1.67
CA ILE A 10 9.82 -3.17 0.50
C ILE A 10 10.47 -4.47 1.01
N ILE A 11 9.81 -5.60 0.78
CA ILE A 11 10.29 -6.91 1.22
C ILE A 11 11.01 -7.66 0.09
N GLU A 12 10.72 -7.31 -1.17
CA GLU A 12 11.34 -7.93 -2.33
C GLU A 12 11.46 -6.91 -3.46
N LEU A 13 12.62 -6.87 -4.10
CA LEU A 13 12.87 -6.09 -5.31
C LEU A 13 13.40 -7.03 -6.37
N SER A 14 12.75 -7.02 -7.52
CA SER A 14 13.19 -7.67 -8.75
C SER A 14 13.41 -6.60 -9.82
N GLN A 15 14.05 -6.97 -10.94
CA GLN A 15 14.26 -6.05 -12.07
C GLN A 15 12.97 -5.41 -12.61
N THR A 16 11.84 -6.12 -12.51
CA THR A 16 10.55 -5.69 -13.09
C THR A 16 9.42 -5.59 -12.08
N THR A 17 9.60 -6.07 -10.85
CA THR A 17 8.54 -6.13 -9.83
C THR A 17 9.09 -5.77 -8.46
N ALA A 18 8.25 -5.15 -7.63
CA ALA A 18 8.56 -4.86 -6.24
C ALA A 18 7.42 -5.40 -5.38
N LYS A 19 7.75 -6.16 -4.32
CA LYS A 19 6.79 -6.52 -3.27
C LYS A 19 7.00 -5.62 -2.08
N LEU A 20 5.92 -5.02 -1.66
CA LEU A 20 5.83 -4.18 -0.48
C LEU A 20 4.88 -4.82 0.54
N SER A 21 5.21 -4.65 1.81
CA SER A 21 4.43 -5.09 2.95
C SER A 21 4.13 -3.87 3.80
N PHE A 22 2.88 -3.73 4.22
CA PHE A 22 2.43 -2.67 5.12
C PHE A 22 1.52 -3.29 6.17
N SER A 23 1.42 -2.65 7.33
CA SER A 23 0.57 -3.10 8.43
C SER A 23 -0.72 -2.31 8.44
N LYS A 24 -1.82 -3.02 8.73
CA LYS A 24 -3.13 -2.41 8.93
C LYS A 24 -3.05 -1.32 10.02
N PRO A 25 -3.76 -0.20 9.87
CA PRO A 25 -3.79 0.82 10.91
C PRO A 25 -4.36 0.26 12.21
N ASP A 26 -3.86 0.79 13.33
CA ASP A 26 -4.27 0.35 14.68
C ASP A 26 -5.70 0.80 15.01
N SER A 27 -6.09 1.96 14.49
CA SER A 27 -7.43 2.53 14.68
C SER A 27 -8.21 2.52 13.37
N HIS A 28 -9.14 1.57 13.26
CA HIS A 28 -10.12 1.50 12.18
C HIS A 28 -11.28 2.50 12.38
N GLY A 29 -11.32 3.22 13.51
CA GLY A 29 -12.34 4.25 13.79
C GLY A 29 -13.78 3.76 13.66
N GLY A 30 -14.02 2.45 13.83
CA GLY A 30 -15.33 1.81 13.69
C GLY A 30 -15.74 1.44 12.26
N VAL A 31 -14.90 1.67 11.24
CA VAL A 31 -15.22 1.39 9.83
C VAL A 31 -14.34 0.24 9.30
N PRO A 32 -14.92 -0.84 8.75
CA PRO A 32 -14.14 -1.91 8.14
C PRO A 32 -13.36 -1.40 6.92
N ILE A 33 -12.09 -1.79 6.81
CA ILE A 33 -11.26 -1.47 5.64
C ILE A 33 -11.60 -2.44 4.53
N HIS A 34 -12.18 -1.94 3.44
CA HIS A 34 -12.57 -2.77 2.29
C HIS A 34 -11.39 -3.15 1.40
N HIS A 35 -10.45 -2.21 1.17
CA HIS A 35 -9.28 -2.42 0.33
C HIS A 35 -8.19 -1.41 0.67
N TYR A 36 -6.96 -1.73 0.27
CA TYR A 36 -5.83 -0.80 0.30
C TYR A 36 -5.44 -0.41 -1.12
N GLN A 37 -5.17 0.88 -1.28
CA GLN A 37 -4.59 1.44 -2.50
C GLN A 37 -3.15 1.87 -2.20
N VAL A 38 -2.24 1.49 -3.07
CA VAL A 38 -0.83 1.84 -2.96
C VAL A 38 -0.47 2.66 -4.19
N ASP A 39 -0.08 3.91 -3.97
CA ASP A 39 0.33 4.80 -5.05
C ASP A 39 1.86 4.77 -5.15
N VAL A 40 2.36 4.32 -6.30
CA VAL A 40 3.78 4.14 -6.57
C VAL A 40 4.21 5.19 -7.58
N LYS A 41 5.22 6.00 -7.24
CA LYS A 41 5.84 6.92 -8.19
C LYS A 41 7.32 6.58 -8.32
N GLU A 42 7.78 6.38 -9.54
CA GLU A 42 9.22 6.32 -9.80
C GLU A 42 9.82 7.72 -9.59
N VAL A 43 10.99 7.80 -8.96
CA VAL A 43 11.63 9.09 -8.67
C VAL A 43 11.88 9.90 -9.95
N ALA A 44 12.16 9.21 -11.05
CA ALA A 44 12.37 9.79 -12.37
C ALA A 44 11.08 10.03 -13.17
N SER A 45 9.91 9.58 -12.70
CA SER A 45 8.61 9.81 -13.35
C SER A 45 7.75 10.81 -12.57
N GLU A 46 6.97 11.60 -13.30
CA GLU A 46 5.91 12.45 -12.71
C GLU A 46 4.57 11.71 -12.57
N THR A 47 4.44 10.53 -13.18
CA THR A 47 3.21 9.74 -13.18
C THR A 47 3.13 8.82 -11.97
N TRP A 48 2.08 8.97 -11.17
CA TRP A 48 1.74 8.03 -10.10
C TRP A 48 1.02 6.81 -10.69
N LYS A 49 1.54 5.62 -10.40
CA LYS A 49 0.91 4.34 -10.74
C LYS A 49 0.14 3.85 -9.53
N ILE A 50 -1.15 3.62 -9.71
CA ILE A 50 -2.03 3.12 -8.65
C ILE A 50 -2.02 1.59 -8.69
N VAL A 51 -1.59 0.97 -7.59
CA VAL A 51 -1.61 -0.48 -7.40
C VAL A 51 -2.64 -0.80 -6.31
N ARG A 52 -3.70 -1.52 -6.69
CA ARG A 52 -4.70 -2.02 -5.75
C ARG A 52 -4.27 -3.39 -5.22
N SER A 53 -4.31 -3.57 -3.91
CA SER A 53 -4.13 -4.91 -3.34
C SER A 53 -5.33 -5.77 -3.72
N HIS A 54 -5.12 -6.84 -4.50
CA HIS A 54 -6.19 -7.78 -4.87
C HIS A 54 -6.55 -8.76 -3.72
N GLY A 55 -5.96 -8.58 -2.54
CA GLY A 55 -6.27 -9.38 -1.36
C GLY A 55 -7.42 -8.79 -0.57
N VAL A 56 -8.57 -9.45 -0.61
CA VAL A 56 -9.52 -9.43 0.50
C VAL A 56 -8.78 -10.07 1.69
N GLN A 57 -8.58 -9.31 2.77
CA GLN A 57 -8.09 -9.88 4.03
C GLN A 57 -9.22 -10.63 4.74
#